data_AF-L8LMQ5-F1
#
_entry.id   AF-L8LMQ5-F1
#
_cell.length_a   1.000
_cell.length_b   1.000
_cell.length_c   1.000
_cell.angle_alpha   90.00
_cell.angle_beta   90.00
_cell.angle_gamma   90.00
#
_symmetry.space_group_name_H-M   'P 1'
#
loop_
_entity.id
_entity.type
_entity.pdbx_description
1 polymer ?
#
loop_
_entity_poly.entity_id
_entity_poly.type
_entity_poly.pdbx_seq_one_letter_code
_entity_poly.pdbx_strand_id
1 'polypeptide(L)'
;MEFNRRRFFLPLLAISASLALSKVNKPEKKPQFDKEGVYQQFLGIESLKLHKSREIGNYPQLLRQKPDGKDLISGIQADATFHDYPCLGELPAIDESGLDFLHLDIEEACVCLGSFTEGQFKTKWLGRNSLRHQEFWSATKLVPLLNILCKGNLQEPETDISNCLIRGVDQDNQVRNIVFRDLAEDIMTYQECIASSNSLSATLKRFQPQIELETWFQSLTGNSNLVFRGRYGEDPLITVPELYNPVSGTTILQGDRQEVTWGENNVSAYDLTRLISFIGWHHYLTPSARIPAVNQSSLNALIKVMGLDTARFGDLALNMLGLDQQLDSLVILSKEGHGTTKIRNRTEKVYVALIQFVKNNQLVTLAITLKGAIATQPRDLKQEAIQLNARLATEVTEIIWRNWEMRSPVL
;
A
#
# COMPACT_ATOMS: atom_id res chain seq x y z
N MET A 1 20.98 -43.83 -71.99
CA MET A 1 19.90 -44.36 -72.83
C MET A 1 19.33 -45.59 -72.15
N GLU A 2 18.00 -45.66 -72.19
CA GLU A 2 17.12 -46.81 -71.99
C GLU A 2 16.83 -47.39 -70.60
N PHE A 3 15.51 -47.41 -70.39
CA PHE A 3 14.67 -47.84 -69.30
C PHE A 3 14.48 -49.36 -69.25
N ASN A 4 14.07 -49.80 -68.05
CA ASN A 4 13.14 -50.90 -67.75
C ASN A 4 13.55 -52.35 -68.03
N ARG A 5 13.52 -53.15 -66.96
CA ARG A 5 12.55 -54.25 -66.84
C ARG A 5 12.31 -54.69 -65.39
N ARG A 6 11.01 -54.76 -65.06
CA ARG A 6 10.41 -55.38 -63.87
C ARG A 6 10.57 -56.90 -63.91
N ARG A 7 10.59 -57.58 -62.76
CA ARG A 7 9.46 -58.38 -62.22
C ARG A 7 9.82 -59.16 -60.94
N PHE A 8 8.95 -58.98 -59.94
CA PHE A 8 8.40 -59.93 -58.95
C PHE A 8 9.30 -60.91 -58.19
N PHE A 9 9.29 -60.80 -56.86
CA PHE A 9 8.85 -61.83 -55.92
C PHE A 9 8.44 -61.18 -54.56
N LEU A 10 7.27 -61.54 -54.07
CA LEU A 10 6.75 -61.46 -52.67
C LEU A 10 6.47 -62.94 -52.26
N PRO A 11 6.23 -63.33 -50.99
CA PRO A 11 5.95 -62.52 -49.79
C PRO A 11 6.66 -62.98 -48.49
N LEU A 12 6.60 -62.20 -47.40
CA LEU A 12 6.12 -62.66 -46.08
C LEU A 12 6.18 -61.55 -45.02
N LEU A 13 5.13 -61.53 -44.20
CA LEU A 13 4.84 -60.62 -43.10
C LEU A 13 5.91 -60.63 -42.01
N ALA A 14 6.20 -59.46 -41.45
CA ALA A 14 6.33 -59.30 -40.00
C ALA A 14 6.04 -57.83 -39.63
N ILE A 15 4.90 -57.66 -38.96
CA ILE A 15 4.50 -56.46 -38.24
C ILE A 15 5.43 -56.33 -37.04
N SER A 16 6.25 -55.29 -36.97
CA SER A 16 6.93 -54.89 -35.73
C SER A 16 6.48 -53.50 -35.34
N ALA A 17 5.88 -53.46 -34.16
CA ALA A 17 5.11 -52.39 -33.59
C ALA A 17 5.87 -51.07 -33.46
N SER A 18 5.16 -50.00 -33.80
CA SER A 18 5.42 -48.64 -33.39
C SER A 18 5.38 -48.58 -31.86
N LEU A 19 6.53 -48.38 -31.22
CA LEU A 19 6.63 -47.94 -29.82
C LEU A 19 7.58 -46.75 -29.75
N ALA A 20 7.21 -45.67 -30.44
CA ALA A 20 7.68 -44.35 -30.09
C ALA A 20 7.05 -43.99 -28.73
N LEU A 21 7.85 -44.10 -27.67
CA LEU A 21 7.55 -43.61 -26.34
C LEU A 21 7.17 -42.12 -26.43
N SER A 22 5.87 -41.84 -26.43
CA SER A 22 5.35 -40.55 -26.03
C SER A 22 5.70 -40.40 -24.54
N LYS A 23 6.80 -39.70 -24.25
CA LYS A 23 6.97 -39.09 -22.94
C LYS A 23 5.87 -38.06 -22.80
N VAL A 24 4.75 -38.50 -22.22
CA VAL A 24 3.73 -37.63 -21.65
C VAL A 24 4.46 -36.81 -20.59
N ASN A 25 4.83 -35.57 -20.93
CA ASN A 25 5.22 -34.59 -19.94
C ASN A 25 4.04 -34.45 -18.98
N LYS A 26 4.13 -35.10 -17.82
CA LYS A 26 3.22 -34.81 -16.71
C LYS A 26 3.35 -33.31 -16.45
N PRO A 27 2.26 -32.54 -16.41
CA PRO A 27 2.35 -31.15 -16.03
C PRO A 27 3.01 -31.09 -14.66
N GLU A 28 4.16 -30.44 -14.56
CA GLU A 28 4.75 -30.10 -13.27
C GLU A 28 3.66 -29.36 -12.49
N LYS A 29 3.25 -29.94 -11.36
CA LYS A 29 2.33 -29.26 -10.46
C LYS A 29 3.04 -28.00 -10.00
N LYS A 30 2.49 -26.83 -10.36
CA LYS A 30 2.97 -25.56 -9.81
C LYS A 30 3.05 -25.69 -8.28
N PRO A 31 4.10 -25.18 -7.63
CA PRO A 31 4.19 -25.18 -6.18
C PRO A 31 2.91 -24.57 -5.60
N GLN A 32 2.33 -25.23 -4.59
CA GLN A 32 1.20 -24.69 -3.85
C GLN A 32 1.73 -23.94 -2.63
N PHE A 33 1.26 -22.71 -2.41
CA PHE A 33 1.60 -21.93 -1.23
C PHE A 33 1.02 -22.58 0.03
N ASP A 34 1.89 -22.94 0.98
CA ASP A 34 1.49 -23.52 2.27
C ASP A 34 0.99 -22.43 3.24
N LYS A 35 -0.25 -21.97 3.01
CA LYS A 35 -0.87 -20.91 3.80
C LYS A 35 -0.91 -21.23 5.29
N GLU A 36 -1.23 -22.46 5.66
CA GLU A 36 -1.37 -22.84 7.07
C GLU A 36 -0.01 -22.91 7.74
N GLY A 37 0.99 -23.52 7.10
CA GLY A 37 2.36 -23.55 7.62
C GLY A 37 2.94 -22.15 7.84
N VAL A 38 2.71 -21.21 6.91
CA VAL A 38 3.13 -19.81 7.05
C VAL A 38 2.41 -19.12 8.21
N TYR A 39 1.10 -19.31 8.33
CA TYR A 39 0.32 -18.76 9.44
C TYR A 39 0.82 -19.23 10.81
N GLN A 40 1.09 -20.53 10.96
CA GLN A 40 1.63 -21.09 12.21
C GLN A 40 3.01 -20.52 12.56
N GLN A 41 3.86 -20.25 11.57
CA GLN A 41 5.15 -19.61 11.81
C GLN A 41 5.00 -18.17 12.34
N PHE A 42 4.01 -17.42 11.87
CA PHE A 42 3.79 -16.05 12.33
C PHE A 42 3.10 -15.94 13.69
N LEU A 43 2.33 -16.94 14.12
CA LEU A 43 1.71 -16.94 15.46
C LEU A 43 2.75 -16.88 16.60
N GLY A 44 3.98 -17.36 16.38
CA GLY A 44 5.06 -17.39 17.36
C GLY A 44 5.94 -16.13 17.40
N ILE A 45 5.69 -15.13 16.55
CA ILE A 45 6.56 -13.94 16.44
C ILE A 45 6.03 -12.83 17.35
N GLU A 46 6.61 -12.72 18.55
CA GLU A 46 6.24 -11.67 19.53
C GLU A 46 6.87 -10.31 19.23
N SER A 47 8.07 -10.29 18.63
CA SER A 47 8.70 -9.08 18.09
C SER A 47 9.84 -9.47 17.14
N LEU A 48 10.01 -8.70 16.06
CA LEU A 48 11.17 -8.81 15.20
C LEU A 48 12.00 -7.54 15.26
N LYS A 49 13.32 -7.72 15.26
CA LYS A 49 14.25 -6.69 14.81
C LYS A 49 14.05 -6.55 13.31
N LEU A 50 13.29 -5.53 12.90
CA LEU A 50 12.98 -5.24 11.50
C LEU A 50 14.26 -5.00 10.70
N HIS A 51 14.30 -5.52 9.48
CA HIS A 51 15.41 -5.30 8.55
C HIS A 51 15.41 -3.84 8.05
N LYS A 52 16.60 -3.23 8.00
CA LYS A 52 17.00 -2.04 7.23
C LYS A 52 16.24 -0.71 7.46
N SER A 53 16.13 -0.24 8.70
CA SER A 53 15.92 1.21 8.97
C SER A 53 17.01 2.12 8.37
N ARG A 54 18.16 1.55 7.95
CA ARG A 54 19.33 2.27 7.44
C ARG A 54 19.18 2.82 6.02
N GLU A 55 18.16 2.41 5.26
CA GLU A 55 18.01 2.80 3.85
C GLU A 55 16.82 3.74 3.58
N ILE A 56 16.00 4.06 4.60
CA ILE A 56 14.81 4.93 4.47
C ILE A 56 15.17 6.28 3.85
N GLY A 57 16.36 6.81 4.15
CA GLY A 57 16.87 8.05 3.54
C GLY A 57 16.90 8.03 2.01
N ASN A 58 17.07 6.85 1.41
CA ASN A 58 17.16 6.62 -0.04
C ASN A 58 15.81 6.31 -0.69
N TYR A 59 14.74 6.04 0.07
CA TYR A 59 13.43 5.66 -0.49
C TYR A 59 12.94 6.60 -1.61
N PRO A 60 13.05 7.94 -1.49
CA PRO A 60 12.62 8.82 -2.57
C PRO A 60 13.39 8.65 -3.88
N GLN A 61 14.66 8.21 -3.83
CA GLN A 61 15.44 7.91 -5.03
C GLN A 61 15.07 6.54 -5.60
N LEU A 62 14.90 5.54 -4.74
CA LEU A 62 14.53 4.18 -5.15
C LEU A 62 13.15 4.15 -5.83
N LEU A 63 12.18 4.92 -5.33
CA LEU A 63 10.84 5.08 -5.94
C LEU A 63 10.83 5.84 -7.29
N ARG A 64 11.98 6.32 -7.77
CA ARG A 64 12.11 6.90 -9.12
C ARG A 64 12.67 5.92 -10.13
N GLN A 65 13.16 4.76 -9.70
CA GLN A 65 13.70 3.74 -10.58
C GLN A 65 12.62 3.27 -11.55
N LYS A 66 12.92 3.28 -12.85
CA LYS A 66 12.00 2.83 -13.90
C LYS A 66 12.69 1.76 -14.74
N PRO A 67 11.97 0.71 -15.16
CA PRO A 67 12.48 -0.22 -16.15
C PRO A 67 12.92 0.52 -17.41
N ASP A 68 14.11 0.21 -17.91
CA ASP A 68 14.68 0.72 -19.16
C ASP A 68 14.62 -0.31 -20.29
N GLY A 69 14.15 -1.53 -19.99
CA GLY A 69 14.05 -2.63 -20.93
C GLY A 69 15.39 -3.35 -21.19
N LYS A 70 16.46 -2.99 -20.48
CA LYS A 70 17.81 -3.57 -20.62
C LYS A 70 18.36 -4.03 -19.29
N ASP A 71 18.70 -3.08 -18.43
CA ASP A 71 19.33 -3.33 -17.13
C ASP A 71 18.28 -3.49 -16.02
N LEU A 72 17.09 -2.93 -16.23
CA LEU A 72 15.93 -3.10 -15.37
C LEU A 72 14.68 -3.36 -16.22
N ILE A 73 13.99 -4.47 -15.95
CA ILE A 73 12.74 -4.85 -16.60
C ILE A 73 11.59 -4.87 -15.59
N SER A 74 10.34 -4.85 -16.07
CA SER A 74 9.19 -5.02 -15.17
C SER A 74 9.11 -6.47 -14.70
N GLY A 75 9.01 -6.67 -13.38
CA GLY A 75 8.87 -8.01 -12.79
C GLY A 75 7.46 -8.57 -12.90
N ILE A 76 6.45 -7.71 -12.71
CA ILE A 76 5.06 -8.07 -12.96
C ILE A 76 4.78 -7.86 -14.44
N GLN A 77 4.49 -8.93 -15.18
CA GLN A 77 4.15 -8.84 -16.60
C GLN A 77 2.71 -8.34 -16.78
N ALA A 78 2.53 -7.25 -17.51
CA ALA A 78 1.21 -6.75 -17.87
C ALA A 78 0.50 -7.72 -18.83
N ASP A 79 -0.79 -7.93 -18.61
CA ASP A 79 -1.69 -8.64 -19.52
C ASP A 79 -2.85 -7.72 -19.93
N ALA A 80 -3.83 -8.24 -20.66
CA ALA A 80 -4.96 -7.45 -21.15
C ALA A 80 -5.83 -6.80 -20.05
N THR A 81 -5.64 -7.18 -18.78
CA THR A 81 -6.37 -6.61 -17.63
C THR A 81 -5.61 -5.46 -16.96
N PHE A 82 -4.43 -5.10 -17.48
CA PHE A 82 -3.71 -3.92 -17.07
C PHE A 82 -4.16 -2.71 -17.90
N HIS A 83 -4.39 -1.59 -17.22
CA HIS A 83 -4.84 -0.34 -17.82
C HIS A 83 -3.94 0.81 -17.40
N ASP A 84 -4.11 1.98 -18.02
CA ASP A 84 -3.49 3.19 -17.49
C ASP A 84 -3.96 3.45 -16.05
N TYR A 85 -3.05 3.97 -15.24
CA TYR A 85 -3.41 4.39 -13.90
C TYR A 85 -4.48 5.49 -13.98
N PRO A 86 -5.62 5.38 -13.27
CA PRO A 86 -6.76 6.25 -13.54
C PRO A 86 -6.46 7.70 -13.18
N CYS A 87 -7.17 8.66 -13.77
CA CYS A 87 -6.98 10.08 -13.46
C CYS A 87 -7.51 10.41 -12.04
N LEU A 88 -7.23 11.61 -11.55
CA LEU A 88 -7.86 12.10 -10.33
C LEU A 88 -9.39 12.08 -10.49
N GLY A 89 -10.10 11.60 -9.47
CA GLY A 89 -11.56 11.55 -9.45
C GLY A 89 -12.17 10.39 -10.23
N GLU A 90 -11.36 9.52 -10.82
CA GLU A 90 -11.83 8.34 -11.56
C GLU A 90 -11.64 7.04 -10.76
N LEU A 91 -12.68 6.22 -10.73
CA LEU A 91 -12.62 4.85 -10.21
C LEU A 91 -12.10 3.91 -11.32
N PRO A 92 -11.07 3.08 -11.05
CA PRO A 92 -10.65 2.04 -11.99
C PRO A 92 -11.66 0.90 -12.05
N ALA A 93 -11.55 0.07 -13.09
CA ALA A 93 -12.11 -1.27 -13.06
C ALA A 93 -11.34 -2.11 -12.03
N ILE A 94 -12.05 -2.66 -11.05
CA ILE A 94 -11.49 -3.52 -9.99
C ILE A 94 -12.03 -4.94 -10.20
N ASP A 95 -11.13 -5.92 -10.28
CA ASP A 95 -11.49 -7.33 -10.26
C ASP A 95 -11.81 -7.77 -8.82
N GLU A 96 -13.07 -7.70 -8.42
CA GLU A 96 -13.55 -8.06 -7.08
C GLU A 96 -13.43 -9.56 -6.73
N SER A 97 -13.11 -10.41 -7.71
CA SER A 97 -12.80 -11.83 -7.47
C SER A 97 -11.29 -12.10 -7.36
N GLY A 98 -10.48 -11.10 -7.71
CA GLY A 98 -9.03 -11.21 -7.81
C GLY A 98 -8.34 -11.56 -6.48
N LEU A 99 -9.03 -11.37 -5.36
CA LEU A 99 -8.55 -11.66 -4.01
C LEU A 99 -9.40 -12.72 -3.27
N ASP A 100 -10.16 -13.55 -3.99
CA ASP A 100 -10.98 -14.61 -3.38
C ASP A 100 -10.16 -15.69 -2.65
N PHE A 101 -8.86 -15.78 -2.93
CA PHE A 101 -7.95 -16.69 -2.24
C PHE A 101 -7.60 -16.26 -0.81
N LEU A 102 -7.85 -15.00 -0.43
CA LEU A 102 -7.53 -14.51 0.91
C LEU A 102 -8.37 -15.25 1.96
N HIS A 103 -7.85 -15.43 3.17
CA HIS A 103 -8.65 -16.03 4.24
C HIS A 103 -9.91 -15.20 4.54
N LEU A 104 -10.96 -15.85 5.03
CA LEU A 104 -12.26 -15.21 5.32
C LEU A 104 -12.18 -14.11 6.39
N ASP A 105 -11.17 -14.16 7.26
CA ASP A 105 -10.91 -13.11 8.26
C ASP A 105 -10.51 -11.78 7.61
N ILE A 106 -10.01 -11.79 6.35
CA ILE A 106 -9.79 -10.57 5.58
C ILE A 106 -11.10 -10.20 4.86
N GLU A 107 -11.85 -9.30 5.49
CA GLU A 107 -13.19 -8.92 5.07
C GLU A 107 -13.18 -7.92 3.90
N GLU A 108 -12.22 -6.98 3.91
CA GLU A 108 -12.03 -5.99 2.84
C GLU A 108 -10.57 -5.96 2.41
N ALA A 109 -10.35 -5.99 1.10
CA ALA A 109 -9.02 -5.93 0.52
C ALA A 109 -9.03 -5.20 -0.82
N CYS A 110 -7.94 -4.51 -1.10
CA CYS A 110 -7.63 -4.00 -2.43
C CYS A 110 -6.12 -4.12 -2.66
N VAL A 111 -5.74 -4.58 -3.84
CA VAL A 111 -4.35 -4.66 -4.30
C VAL A 111 -4.25 -3.98 -5.65
N CYS A 112 -3.30 -3.08 -5.81
CA CYS A 112 -2.96 -2.48 -7.08
C CYS A 112 -1.56 -2.95 -7.48
N LEU A 113 -1.46 -3.63 -8.62
CA LEU A 113 -0.20 -4.10 -9.18
C LEU A 113 0.33 -3.08 -10.18
N GLY A 114 1.61 -2.73 -10.11
CA GLY A 114 2.26 -1.86 -11.08
C GLY A 114 3.13 -2.65 -12.07
N SER A 115 3.05 -2.28 -13.34
CA SER A 115 3.86 -2.85 -14.41
C SER A 115 4.27 -1.76 -15.41
N PHE A 116 5.34 -2.00 -16.17
CA PHE A 116 5.76 -1.13 -17.26
C PHE A 116 5.67 -1.87 -18.59
N THR A 117 4.90 -1.30 -19.52
CA THR A 117 4.73 -1.81 -20.88
C THR A 117 5.00 -0.67 -21.86
N GLU A 118 5.94 -0.87 -22.78
CA GLU A 118 6.31 0.16 -23.78
C GLU A 118 6.69 1.51 -23.14
N GLY A 119 7.35 1.46 -21.98
CA GLY A 119 7.76 2.66 -21.21
C GLY A 119 6.63 3.36 -20.46
N GLN A 120 5.38 2.88 -20.57
CA GLN A 120 4.23 3.41 -19.84
C GLN A 120 3.94 2.59 -18.58
N PHE A 121 3.60 3.29 -17.49
CA PHE A 121 3.18 2.65 -16.26
C PHE A 121 1.72 2.23 -16.34
N LYS A 122 1.45 0.93 -16.23
CA LYS A 122 0.12 0.33 -16.25
C LYS A 122 -0.17 -0.31 -14.91
N THR A 123 -1.44 -0.37 -14.53
CA THR A 123 -1.85 -1.03 -13.29
C THR A 123 -3.03 -1.97 -13.47
N LYS A 124 -3.11 -2.92 -12.54
CA LYS A 124 -4.23 -3.85 -12.37
C LYS A 124 -4.74 -3.76 -10.94
N TRP A 125 -6.05 -3.61 -10.78
CA TRP A 125 -6.70 -3.49 -9.48
C TRP A 125 -7.46 -4.78 -9.17
N LEU A 126 -7.14 -5.38 -8.02
CA LEU A 126 -7.78 -6.58 -7.48
C LEU A 126 -8.50 -6.19 -6.20
N GLY A 127 -9.67 -6.77 -5.98
CA GLY A 127 -10.54 -6.44 -4.86
C GLY A 127 -11.07 -7.67 -4.14
N ARG A 128 -11.49 -7.43 -2.91
CA ARG A 128 -12.52 -8.17 -2.17
C ARG A 128 -13.29 -7.14 -1.35
N ASN A 129 -14.56 -6.93 -1.66
CA ASN A 129 -15.37 -5.88 -1.03
C ASN A 129 -14.63 -4.52 -1.07
N SER A 130 -13.91 -4.24 -2.16
CA SER A 130 -12.84 -3.24 -2.17
C SER A 130 -13.34 -1.80 -1.97
N LEU A 131 -14.58 -1.54 -2.41
CA LEU A 131 -15.29 -0.27 -2.30
C LEU A 131 -16.25 -0.18 -1.09
N ARG A 132 -16.28 -1.20 -0.23
CA ARG A 132 -17.14 -1.20 0.96
C ARG A 132 -16.62 -0.17 1.98
N HIS A 133 -17.46 0.81 2.33
CA HIS A 133 -17.11 1.84 3.31
C HIS A 133 -17.22 1.31 4.73
N GLN A 134 -16.12 1.39 5.48
CA GLN A 134 -16.00 0.98 6.87
C GLN A 134 -14.99 1.88 7.59
N GLU A 135 -14.90 1.75 8.91
CA GLU A 135 -13.81 2.34 9.67
C GLU A 135 -12.48 1.62 9.35
N PHE A 136 -11.50 2.38 8.86
CA PHE A 136 -10.13 1.92 8.63
C PHE A 136 -9.13 2.46 9.69
N TRP A 137 -9.66 3.01 10.79
CA TRP A 137 -8.89 3.42 11.96
C TRP A 137 -7.74 4.37 11.62
N SER A 138 -6.61 4.26 12.35
CA SER A 138 -5.41 5.06 12.16
C SER A 138 -4.75 4.96 10.79
N ALA A 139 -5.11 3.96 9.96
CA ALA A 139 -4.56 3.84 8.60
C ALA A 139 -4.94 5.05 7.73
N THR A 140 -6.04 5.72 8.05
CA THR A 140 -6.53 6.91 7.35
C THR A 140 -5.79 8.22 7.71
N LYS A 141 -4.88 8.21 8.68
CA LYS A 141 -4.14 9.41 9.13
C LYS A 141 -3.14 9.94 8.10
N LEU A 142 -2.85 9.15 7.06
CA LEU A 142 -2.11 9.59 5.87
C LEU A 142 -2.85 10.69 5.09
N VAL A 143 -4.18 10.69 5.12
CA VAL A 143 -5.03 11.62 4.37
C VAL A 143 -4.79 13.07 4.80
N PRO A 144 -4.95 13.46 6.09
CA PRO A 144 -4.70 14.84 6.51
C PRO A 144 -3.23 15.26 6.34
N LEU A 145 -2.25 14.35 6.52
CA LEU A 145 -0.83 14.65 6.27
C LEU A 145 -0.62 15.10 4.81
N LEU A 146 -1.10 14.31 3.85
CA LEU A 146 -0.96 14.64 2.44
C LEU A 146 -1.73 15.92 2.07
N ASN A 147 -2.90 16.13 2.66
CA ASN A 147 -3.70 17.34 2.43
C ASN A 147 -2.95 18.62 2.79
N ILE A 148 -2.26 18.64 3.95
CA ILE A 148 -1.46 19.79 4.37
C ILE A 148 -0.32 20.07 3.39
N LEU A 149 0.36 19.02 2.91
CA LEU A 149 1.42 19.21 1.91
C LEU A 149 0.86 19.83 0.62
N CYS A 150 -0.27 19.32 0.12
CA CYS A 150 -0.89 19.83 -1.11
C CYS A 150 -1.34 21.29 -0.95
N LYS A 151 -2.07 21.61 0.13
CA LYS A 151 -2.55 22.97 0.38
C LYS A 151 -1.41 23.94 0.67
N GLY A 152 -0.43 23.51 1.46
CA GLY A 152 0.75 24.32 1.79
C GLY A 152 1.56 24.65 0.54
N ASN A 153 1.86 23.65 -0.29
CA ASN A 153 2.59 23.88 -1.54
C ASN A 153 1.77 24.59 -2.62
N LEU A 154 0.44 24.55 -2.57
CA LEU A 154 -0.38 25.39 -3.43
C LEU A 154 -0.22 26.88 -3.09
N GLN A 155 -0.07 27.23 -1.80
CA GLN A 155 0.12 28.62 -1.36
C GLN A 155 1.58 29.07 -1.45
N GLU A 156 2.54 28.21 -1.11
CA GLU A 156 3.98 28.46 -1.22
C GLU A 156 4.69 27.30 -1.95
N PRO A 157 4.76 27.32 -3.29
CA PRO A 157 5.27 26.21 -4.11
C PRO A 157 6.71 25.79 -3.84
N GLU A 158 7.56 26.76 -3.50
CA GLU A 158 8.99 26.54 -3.24
C GLU A 158 9.30 26.16 -1.78
N THR A 159 8.30 26.22 -0.89
CA THR A 159 8.50 25.96 0.53
C THR A 159 8.56 24.45 0.80
N ASP A 160 9.58 24.03 1.53
CA ASP A 160 9.64 22.68 2.11
C ASP A 160 8.76 22.62 3.36
N ILE A 161 7.50 22.19 3.17
CA ILE A 161 6.49 22.13 4.23
C ILE A 161 6.95 21.24 5.40
N SER A 162 7.87 20.30 5.16
CA SER A 162 8.39 19.43 6.21
C SER A 162 9.17 20.18 7.30
N ASN A 163 9.72 21.37 6.97
CA ASN A 163 10.42 22.24 7.91
C ASN A 163 9.56 23.39 8.45
N CYS A 164 8.31 23.49 8.02
CA CYS A 164 7.35 24.44 8.58
C CYS A 164 6.92 24.03 10.00
N LEU A 165 6.39 25.00 10.74
CA LEU A 165 5.90 24.81 12.09
C LEU A 165 4.38 24.73 12.10
N ILE A 166 3.83 23.74 12.79
CA ILE A 166 2.46 23.73 13.28
C ILE A 166 2.44 24.49 14.59
N ARG A 167 1.75 25.63 14.60
CA ARG A 167 1.69 26.56 15.74
C ARG A 167 0.29 26.70 16.28
N GLY A 168 0.19 27.06 17.55
CA GLY A 168 -1.06 27.49 18.16
C GLY A 168 -1.03 27.29 19.67
N VAL A 169 -2.21 27.26 20.26
CA VAL A 169 -2.40 27.06 21.70
C VAL A 169 -3.08 25.71 21.90
N ASP A 170 -2.57 24.93 22.85
CA ASP A 170 -3.17 23.65 23.21
C ASP A 170 -4.32 23.80 24.24
N GLN A 171 -4.87 22.68 24.68
CA GLN A 171 -5.98 22.62 25.62
C GLN A 171 -5.63 23.16 27.02
N ASP A 172 -4.34 23.18 27.37
CA ASP A 172 -3.81 23.69 28.64
C ASP A 172 -3.36 25.16 28.55
N ASN A 173 -3.75 25.86 27.47
CA ASN A 173 -3.33 27.23 27.14
C ASN A 173 -1.82 27.40 26.94
N GLN A 174 -1.09 26.34 26.59
CA GLN A 174 0.34 26.41 26.29
C GLN A 174 0.58 26.68 24.81
N VAL A 175 1.52 27.58 24.52
CA VAL A 175 1.94 27.84 23.14
C VAL A 175 2.76 26.66 22.64
N ARG A 176 2.34 26.08 21.51
CA ARG A 176 3.02 24.99 20.83
C ARG A 176 3.63 25.47 19.52
N ASN A 177 4.85 25.03 19.25
CA ASN A 177 5.56 25.22 17.98
C ASN A 177 6.20 23.88 17.60
N ILE A 178 5.58 23.13 16.70
CA ILE A 178 5.96 21.76 16.38
C ILE A 178 6.39 21.70 14.92
N VAL A 179 7.56 21.15 14.62
CA VAL A 179 7.98 20.96 13.22
C VAL A 179 7.07 19.93 12.56
N PHE A 180 6.56 20.22 11.34
CA PHE A 180 5.61 19.36 10.64
C PHE A 180 6.14 17.93 10.48
N ARG A 181 7.42 17.77 10.10
CA ARG A 181 8.04 16.46 9.97
C ARG A 181 8.00 15.66 11.27
N ASP A 182 8.30 16.28 12.40
CA ASP A 182 8.36 15.60 13.69
C ASP A 182 6.95 15.16 14.14
N LEU A 183 5.93 15.99 13.86
CA LEU A 183 4.52 15.63 14.04
C LEU A 183 4.11 14.45 13.15
N ALA A 184 4.53 14.47 11.88
CA ALA A 184 4.24 13.38 10.95
C ALA A 184 4.91 12.07 11.39
N GLU A 185 6.16 12.12 11.85
CA GLU A 185 6.88 10.97 12.40
C GLU A 185 6.16 10.37 13.60
N ASP A 186 5.67 11.19 14.52
CA ASP A 186 4.95 10.73 15.70
C ASP A 186 3.59 10.08 15.35
N ILE A 187 2.88 10.63 14.37
CA ILE A 187 1.66 10.02 13.80
C ILE A 187 1.96 8.66 13.18
N MET A 188 3.09 8.53 12.47
CA MET A 188 3.45 7.29 11.78
C MET A 188 3.91 6.22 12.76
N THR A 189 4.82 6.56 13.67
CA THR A 189 5.53 5.59 14.52
C THR A 189 4.82 5.23 15.82
N TYR A 190 3.83 6.03 16.24
CA TYR A 190 3.16 5.87 17.54
C TYR A 190 4.11 6.00 18.74
N GLN A 191 5.19 6.78 18.63
CA GLN A 191 6.13 7.00 19.72
C GLN A 191 5.56 7.90 20.83
N GLU A 192 4.54 8.70 20.50
CA GLU A 192 3.88 9.66 21.39
C GLU A 192 4.86 10.66 22.03
N CYS A 193 5.86 11.09 21.26
CA CYS A 193 6.86 12.05 21.69
C CYS A 193 6.30 13.48 21.83
N ILE A 194 5.25 13.81 21.08
CA ILE A 194 4.58 15.11 21.10
C ILE A 194 3.20 14.97 21.77
N ALA A 195 2.36 14.08 21.24
CA ALA A 195 1.04 13.74 21.75
C ALA A 195 0.56 12.43 21.11
N SER A 196 -0.64 11.96 21.47
CA SER A 196 -1.22 10.79 20.80
C SER A 196 -1.35 11.01 19.29
N SER A 197 -1.13 9.95 18.50
CA SER A 197 -1.30 10.03 17.04
C SER A 197 -2.74 10.44 16.64
N ASN A 198 -3.74 10.17 17.47
CA ASN A 198 -5.13 10.58 17.27
C ASN A 198 -5.26 12.11 17.39
N SER A 199 -4.77 12.68 18.49
CA SER A 199 -4.84 14.13 18.76
C SER A 199 -4.04 14.96 17.76
N LEU A 200 -2.86 14.46 17.34
CA LEU A 200 -2.07 15.09 16.28
C LEU A 200 -2.80 15.06 14.93
N SER A 201 -3.40 13.93 14.57
CA SER A 201 -4.15 13.82 13.31
C SER A 201 -5.44 14.64 13.33
N ALA A 202 -6.12 14.73 14.48
CA ALA A 202 -7.26 15.63 14.68
C ALA A 202 -6.84 17.10 14.53
N THR A 203 -5.65 17.48 14.99
CA THR A 203 -5.07 18.83 14.76
C THR A 203 -4.92 19.10 13.27
N LEU A 204 -4.36 18.16 12.50
CA LEU A 204 -4.22 18.35 11.05
C LEU A 204 -5.58 18.49 10.34
N LYS A 205 -6.62 17.79 10.82
CA LYS A 205 -7.99 17.96 10.32
C LYS A 205 -8.61 19.33 10.63
N ARG A 206 -7.97 20.17 11.45
CA ARG A 206 -8.44 21.53 11.76
C ARG A 206 -7.99 22.60 10.76
N PHE A 207 -7.15 22.28 9.77
CA PHE A 207 -6.75 23.25 8.73
C PHE A 207 -7.85 23.61 7.73
N GLN A 208 -9.01 22.95 7.78
CA GLN A 208 -10.16 23.21 6.92
C GLN A 208 -11.43 22.60 7.51
N PRO A 209 -12.63 23.01 7.03
CA PRO A 209 -13.87 22.31 7.33
C PRO A 209 -13.81 20.83 6.94
N GLN A 210 -14.44 19.96 7.73
CA GLN A 210 -14.35 18.51 7.56
C GLN A 210 -14.99 18.06 6.24
N ILE A 211 -16.06 18.74 5.81
CA ILE A 211 -16.69 18.51 4.51
C ILE A 211 -15.73 18.77 3.35
N GLU A 212 -14.91 19.84 3.44
CA GLU A 212 -13.93 20.12 2.40
C GLU A 212 -12.82 19.08 2.36
N LEU A 213 -12.44 18.50 3.52
CA LEU A 213 -11.43 17.44 3.58
C LEU A 213 -11.95 16.15 2.96
N GLU A 214 -13.20 15.83 3.23
CA GLU A 214 -13.89 14.73 2.58
C GLU A 214 -14.00 14.95 1.06
N THR A 215 -14.50 16.10 0.61
CA THR A 215 -14.63 16.40 -0.83
C THR A 215 -13.26 16.39 -1.53
N TRP A 216 -12.21 16.87 -0.87
CA TRP A 216 -10.85 16.75 -1.38
C TRP A 216 -10.41 15.28 -1.49
N PHE A 217 -10.71 14.45 -0.50
CA PHE A 217 -10.34 13.04 -0.57
C PHE A 217 -11.14 12.28 -1.67
N GLN A 218 -12.43 12.57 -1.79
CA GLN A 218 -13.30 12.08 -2.87
C GLN A 218 -12.77 12.49 -4.25
N SER A 219 -12.26 13.71 -4.41
CA SER A 219 -11.73 14.17 -5.70
C SER A 219 -10.39 13.51 -6.07
N LEU A 220 -9.64 12.97 -5.11
CA LEU A 220 -8.46 12.17 -5.38
C LEU A 220 -8.82 10.75 -5.81
N THR A 221 -9.77 10.11 -5.14
CA THR A 221 -10.06 8.68 -5.34
C THR A 221 -11.16 8.41 -6.36
N GLY A 222 -12.06 9.37 -6.60
CA GLY A 222 -13.29 9.18 -7.37
C GLY A 222 -14.42 8.50 -6.61
N ASN A 223 -14.20 8.08 -5.37
CA ASN A 223 -15.22 7.44 -4.55
C ASN A 223 -16.08 8.48 -3.82
N SER A 224 -17.11 8.99 -4.49
CA SER A 224 -18.03 10.01 -3.94
C SER A 224 -18.82 9.56 -2.70
N ASN A 225 -18.78 8.27 -2.35
CA ASN A 225 -19.53 7.70 -1.25
C ASN A 225 -18.72 7.61 0.06
N LEU A 226 -17.41 7.89 0.03
CA LEU A 226 -16.60 7.88 1.26
C LEU A 226 -17.03 9.03 2.19
N VAL A 227 -16.96 8.78 3.49
CA VAL A 227 -17.20 9.76 4.56
C VAL A 227 -15.93 9.93 5.38
N PHE A 228 -15.44 11.17 5.54
CA PHE A 228 -14.16 11.41 6.21
C PHE A 228 -14.16 12.61 7.15
N ARG A 229 -15.09 12.60 8.11
CA ARG A 229 -15.38 13.72 9.01
C ARG A 229 -15.10 13.42 10.48
N GLY A 230 -14.56 12.25 10.81
CA GLY A 230 -14.28 11.84 12.20
C GLY A 230 -12.95 12.35 12.74
N ARG A 231 -12.86 12.45 14.08
CA ARG A 231 -11.70 12.97 14.84
C ARG A 231 -10.81 11.91 15.49
N TYR A 232 -10.93 10.65 15.08
CA TYR A 232 -10.15 9.56 15.67
C TYR A 232 -10.39 9.34 17.17
N GLY A 233 -11.55 9.76 17.68
CA GLY A 233 -11.95 9.55 19.07
C GLY A 233 -11.33 10.51 20.10
N GLU A 234 -10.46 11.44 19.68
CA GLU A 234 -9.80 12.40 20.58
C GLU A 234 -9.93 13.84 20.10
N ASP A 235 -9.80 14.79 21.02
CA ASP A 235 -9.75 16.21 20.69
C ASP A 235 -8.39 16.58 20.07
N PRO A 236 -8.35 17.58 19.16
CA PRO A 236 -7.10 18.06 18.60
C PRO A 236 -6.19 18.64 19.69
N LEU A 237 -4.88 18.41 19.57
CA LEU A 237 -3.86 19.03 20.42
C LEU A 237 -3.93 20.55 20.29
N ILE A 238 -4.05 21.06 19.06
CA ILE A 238 -4.22 22.49 18.76
C ILE A 238 -5.53 22.68 17.98
N THR A 239 -6.48 23.42 18.55
CA THR A 239 -7.83 23.57 17.97
C THR A 239 -7.88 24.50 16.76
N VAL A 240 -7.01 25.51 16.74
CA VAL A 240 -6.87 26.49 15.65
C VAL A 240 -5.39 26.55 15.25
N PRO A 241 -4.89 25.53 14.52
CA PRO A 241 -3.48 25.46 14.18
C PRO A 241 -3.11 26.46 13.08
N GLU A 242 -1.86 26.84 13.00
CA GLU A 242 -1.28 27.58 11.88
C GLU A 242 -0.12 26.80 11.30
N LEU A 243 0.00 26.76 9.97
CA LEU A 243 1.19 26.27 9.29
C LEU A 243 2.04 27.48 8.98
N TYR A 244 3.19 27.58 9.65
CA TYR A 244 4.05 28.75 9.59
C TYR A 244 5.41 28.42 8.97
N ASN A 245 5.86 29.26 8.05
CA ASN A 245 7.18 29.18 7.46
C ASN A 245 8.19 29.99 8.30
N PRO A 246 9.12 29.34 9.01
CA PRO A 246 10.10 30.06 9.81
C PRO A 246 11.15 30.83 9.00
N VAL A 247 11.33 30.50 7.72
CA VAL A 247 12.33 31.15 6.86
C VAL A 247 11.81 32.49 6.35
N SER A 248 10.58 32.53 5.83
CA SER A 248 9.94 33.76 5.33
C SER A 248 9.24 34.56 6.43
N GLY A 249 8.93 33.92 7.56
CA GLY A 249 8.18 34.52 8.65
C GLY A 249 6.67 34.61 8.42
N THR A 250 6.13 33.84 7.46
CA THR A 250 4.72 33.90 7.02
C THR A 250 3.88 32.73 7.52
N THR A 251 2.59 32.98 7.76
CA THR A 251 1.59 31.91 7.94
C THR A 251 1.09 31.47 6.58
N ILE A 252 1.33 30.20 6.22
CA ILE A 252 0.94 29.56 4.95
C ILE A 252 -0.53 29.14 4.99
N LEU A 253 -0.93 28.44 6.05
CA LEU A 253 -2.30 27.97 6.24
C LEU A 253 -2.77 28.36 7.64
N GLN A 254 -4.05 28.71 7.73
CA GLN A 254 -4.70 29.00 9.00
C GLN A 254 -5.80 27.97 9.27
N GLY A 255 -5.88 27.54 10.53
CA GLY A 255 -6.89 26.64 11.02
C GLY A 255 -8.29 27.21 10.86
N ASP A 256 -9.21 26.35 10.49
CA ASP A 256 -10.63 26.64 10.52
C ASP A 256 -11.04 27.03 11.95
N ARG A 257 -11.73 28.16 12.07
CA ARG A 257 -12.21 28.72 13.34
C ARG A 257 -13.68 28.40 13.60
N GLN A 258 -14.37 27.80 12.62
CA GLN A 258 -15.76 27.42 12.78
C GLN A 258 -15.90 26.24 13.74
N GLU A 259 -17.09 26.15 14.33
CA GLU A 259 -17.47 25.02 15.17
C GLU A 259 -17.52 23.74 14.33
N VAL A 260 -16.98 22.66 14.88
CA VAL A 260 -16.84 21.41 14.16
C VAL A 260 -18.03 20.51 14.36
N THR A 261 -18.61 20.05 13.26
CA THR A 261 -19.52 18.90 13.28
C THR A 261 -18.75 17.64 12.88
N TRP A 262 -18.33 16.87 13.88
CA TRP A 262 -17.64 15.60 13.66
C TRP A 262 -18.61 14.53 13.15
N GLY A 263 -18.13 13.70 12.24
CA GLY A 263 -18.83 12.52 11.72
C GLY A 263 -17.98 11.27 11.79
N GLU A 264 -18.18 10.38 10.83
CA GLU A 264 -17.48 9.08 10.74
C GLU A 264 -16.23 9.17 9.86
N ASN A 265 -15.38 8.15 9.88
CA ASN A 265 -14.26 7.97 8.95
C ASN A 265 -14.45 6.67 8.15
N ASN A 266 -15.59 6.59 7.46
CA ASN A 266 -15.97 5.46 6.63
C ASN A 266 -15.36 5.58 5.22
N VAL A 267 -14.24 4.89 5.02
CA VAL A 267 -13.50 4.82 3.75
C VAL A 267 -13.42 3.37 3.29
N SER A 268 -12.89 3.12 2.10
CA SER A 268 -12.75 1.78 1.54
C SER A 268 -11.30 1.32 1.43
N ALA A 269 -11.08 0.01 1.23
CA ALA A 269 -9.74 -0.52 0.99
C ALA A 269 -9.14 0.04 -0.31
N TYR A 270 -9.99 0.30 -1.30
CA TYR A 270 -9.61 1.00 -2.52
C TYR A 270 -9.06 2.41 -2.22
N ASP A 271 -9.75 3.21 -1.41
CA ASP A 271 -9.36 4.61 -1.15
C ASP A 271 -7.95 4.71 -0.56
N LEU A 272 -7.60 3.82 0.37
CA LEU A 272 -6.28 3.78 0.98
C LEU A 272 -5.21 3.17 0.07
N THR A 273 -5.56 2.16 -0.73
CA THR A 273 -4.68 1.59 -1.76
C THR A 273 -4.35 2.63 -2.82
N ARG A 274 -5.34 3.44 -3.21
CA ARG A 274 -5.22 4.57 -4.13
C ARG A 274 -4.31 5.66 -3.54
N LEU A 275 -4.50 6.00 -2.27
CA LEU A 275 -3.68 7.01 -1.60
C LEU A 275 -2.21 6.60 -1.48
N ILE A 276 -1.92 5.38 -1.04
CA ILE A 276 -0.53 4.92 -0.86
C ILE A 276 0.18 4.77 -2.22
N SER A 277 -0.53 4.32 -3.26
CA SER A 277 0.00 4.25 -4.62
C SER A 277 0.26 5.62 -5.23
N PHE A 278 -0.58 6.63 -4.98
CA PHE A 278 -0.29 8.02 -5.37
C PHE A 278 1.03 8.52 -4.82
N ILE A 279 1.32 8.21 -3.55
CA ILE A 279 2.54 8.65 -2.88
C ILE A 279 3.75 7.91 -3.45
N GLY A 280 3.70 6.59 -3.51
CA GLY A 280 4.84 5.78 -3.93
C GLY A 280 5.13 5.84 -5.44
N TRP A 281 4.11 5.95 -6.28
CA TRP A 281 4.28 5.97 -7.74
C TRP A 281 4.21 7.34 -8.36
N HIS A 282 4.19 8.43 -7.59
CA HIS A 282 3.98 9.80 -8.09
C HIS A 282 4.79 10.14 -9.36
N HIS A 283 6.05 9.69 -9.43
CA HIS A 283 6.97 9.90 -10.55
C HIS A 283 6.65 9.12 -11.83
N TYR A 284 5.87 8.05 -11.70
CA TYR A 284 5.44 7.19 -12.80
C TYR A 284 4.15 7.71 -13.44
N LEU A 285 3.36 8.47 -12.68
CA LEU A 285 2.03 8.93 -13.09
C LEU A 285 2.11 10.06 -14.11
N THR A 286 1.09 10.12 -14.98
CA THR A 286 0.84 11.24 -15.87
C THR A 286 0.38 12.47 -15.07
N PRO A 287 0.49 13.70 -15.60
CA PRO A 287 0.06 14.90 -14.88
C PRO A 287 -1.39 14.86 -14.39
N SER A 288 -2.32 14.26 -15.15
CA SER A 288 -3.73 14.13 -14.78
C SER A 288 -4.01 13.14 -13.64
N ALA A 289 -3.03 12.30 -13.31
CA ALA A 289 -3.12 11.31 -12.24
C ALA A 289 -2.17 11.60 -11.06
N ARG A 290 -1.42 12.70 -11.10
CA ARG A 290 -0.51 13.08 -10.01
C ARG A 290 -1.26 13.78 -8.88
N ILE A 291 -0.74 13.61 -7.66
CA ILE A 291 -1.16 14.41 -6.51
C ILE A 291 -1.01 15.90 -6.87
N PRO A 292 -2.07 16.71 -6.72
CA PRO A 292 -2.04 18.11 -7.11
C PRO A 292 -1.14 18.94 -6.19
N ALA A 293 -0.39 19.88 -6.77
CA ALA A 293 0.39 20.91 -6.10
C ALA A 293 1.48 20.44 -5.12
N VAL A 294 1.65 19.15 -4.85
CA VAL A 294 2.71 18.66 -3.97
C VAL A 294 4.08 18.86 -4.63
N ASN A 295 4.99 19.54 -3.94
CA ASN A 295 6.35 19.68 -4.43
C ASN A 295 7.20 18.46 -4.02
N GLN A 296 8.37 18.35 -4.64
CA GLN A 296 9.20 17.16 -4.48
C GLN A 296 9.81 17.02 -3.08
N SER A 297 10.21 18.12 -2.44
CA SER A 297 10.81 18.09 -1.10
C SER A 297 9.81 17.64 -0.04
N SER A 298 8.60 18.20 -0.07
CA SER A 298 7.49 17.82 0.81
C SER A 298 7.13 16.34 0.65
N LEU A 299 6.99 15.86 -0.58
CA LEU A 299 6.68 14.45 -0.85
C LEU A 299 7.81 13.52 -0.39
N ASN A 300 9.07 13.90 -0.62
CA ASN A 300 10.23 13.12 -0.16
C ASN A 300 10.25 12.99 1.37
N ALA A 301 9.90 14.05 2.10
CA ALA A 301 9.84 14.01 3.55
C ALA A 301 8.75 13.05 4.05
N LEU A 302 7.55 13.10 3.44
CA LEU A 302 6.48 12.17 3.75
C LEU A 302 6.87 10.72 3.45
N ILE A 303 7.49 10.44 2.30
CA ILE A 303 7.99 9.10 1.93
C ILE A 303 8.94 8.55 3.00
N LYS A 304 9.89 9.37 3.50
CA LYS A 304 10.82 8.96 4.55
C LYS A 304 10.08 8.64 5.85
N VAL A 305 9.18 9.53 6.28
CA VAL A 305 8.36 9.36 7.49
C VAL A 305 7.49 8.10 7.40
N MET A 306 6.92 7.81 6.23
CA MET A 306 6.13 6.60 6.00
C MET A 306 6.96 5.32 6.02
N GLY A 307 8.26 5.40 5.70
CA GLY A 307 9.19 4.30 5.85
C GLY A 307 9.58 4.00 7.29
N LEU A 308 9.31 4.91 8.24
CA LEU A 308 9.57 4.72 9.67
C LEU A 308 8.46 3.93 10.38
N ASP A 309 7.26 3.87 9.81
CA ASP A 309 6.21 2.99 10.32
C ASP A 309 6.76 1.56 10.32
N THR A 310 6.58 0.83 11.41
CA THR A 310 7.07 -0.54 11.48
C THR A 310 6.28 -1.37 10.49
N ALA A 311 6.78 -1.53 9.26
CA ALA A 311 6.13 -2.21 8.15
C ALA A 311 6.12 -3.73 8.31
N ARG A 312 5.67 -4.19 9.49
CA ARG A 312 5.90 -5.52 10.05
C ARG A 312 5.54 -6.62 9.07
N PHE A 313 4.44 -6.49 8.34
CA PHE A 313 3.94 -7.55 7.48
C PHE A 313 4.66 -7.66 6.13
N GLY A 314 5.11 -6.55 5.56
CA GLY A 314 5.91 -6.56 4.32
C GLY A 314 7.29 -7.19 4.56
N ASP A 315 7.98 -6.77 5.62
CA ASP A 315 9.28 -7.35 5.98
C ASP A 315 9.17 -8.85 6.31
N LEU A 316 8.15 -9.22 7.10
CA LEU A 316 7.85 -10.62 7.41
C LEU A 316 7.62 -11.47 6.17
N ALA A 317 6.82 -10.96 5.23
CA ALA A 317 6.53 -11.65 3.99
C ALA A 317 7.78 -11.87 3.14
N LEU A 318 8.62 -10.85 2.99
CA LEU A 318 9.85 -10.95 2.21
C LEU A 318 10.87 -11.91 2.85
N ASN A 319 11.00 -11.89 4.18
CA ASN A 319 11.84 -12.85 4.90
C ASN A 319 11.30 -14.28 4.78
N MET A 320 9.99 -14.48 4.93
CA MET A 320 9.34 -15.79 4.77
C MET A 320 9.54 -16.39 3.37
N LEU A 321 9.54 -15.55 2.34
CA LEU A 321 9.81 -15.95 0.96
C LEU A 321 11.31 -16.13 0.66
N GLY A 322 12.18 -15.96 1.65
CA GLY A 322 13.64 -16.03 1.47
C GLY A 322 14.18 -14.96 0.53
N LEU A 323 13.50 -13.81 0.43
CA LEU A 323 13.87 -12.72 -0.46
C LEU A 323 14.79 -11.71 0.19
N ASP A 324 14.71 -11.52 1.51
CA ASP A 324 15.39 -10.48 2.29
C ASP A 324 16.87 -10.20 1.94
N GLN A 325 17.67 -11.23 1.63
CA GLN A 325 19.08 -11.10 1.26
C GLN A 325 19.36 -10.94 -0.25
N GLN A 326 18.32 -11.06 -1.07
CA GLN A 326 18.40 -11.08 -2.54
C GLN A 326 17.75 -9.86 -3.19
N LEU A 327 17.20 -8.94 -2.38
CA LEU A 327 16.54 -7.74 -2.87
C LEU A 327 17.50 -6.56 -2.93
N ASP A 328 17.49 -5.91 -4.07
CA ASP A 328 18.00 -4.57 -4.25
C ASP A 328 16.87 -3.55 -4.16
N SER A 329 17.18 -2.32 -3.77
CA SER A 329 16.26 -1.18 -3.87
C SER A 329 14.89 -1.39 -3.19
N LEU A 330 14.87 -2.12 -2.08
CA LEU A 330 13.65 -2.36 -1.31
C LEU A 330 13.10 -1.04 -0.73
N VAL A 331 11.82 -0.81 -0.98
CA VAL A 331 11.04 0.27 -0.38
C VAL A 331 9.75 -0.33 0.16
N ILE A 332 9.48 -0.07 1.44
CA ILE A 332 8.19 -0.34 2.05
C ILE A 332 7.69 0.94 2.70
N LEU A 333 6.58 1.46 2.20
CA LEU A 333 5.82 2.53 2.85
C LEU A 333 4.61 1.88 3.49
N SER A 334 4.31 2.16 4.76
CA SER A 334 3.13 1.55 5.39
C SER A 334 2.41 2.45 6.40
N LYS A 335 1.19 2.05 6.72
CA LYS A 335 0.47 2.48 7.92
C LYS A 335 -0.42 1.36 8.43
N GLU A 336 -0.30 1.06 9.72
CA GLU A 336 -1.24 0.19 10.41
C GLU A 336 -2.41 0.96 11.03
N GLY A 337 -3.59 0.36 11.01
CA GLY A 337 -4.76 0.75 11.80
C GLY A 337 -5.16 -0.38 12.75
N HIS A 338 -5.49 -0.06 13.98
CA HIS A 338 -5.98 -1.04 14.95
C HIS A 338 -7.17 -0.46 15.70
N GLY A 339 -8.19 -1.28 15.91
CA GLY A 339 -9.33 -0.88 16.72
C GLY A 339 -10.12 -2.08 17.21
N THR A 340 -10.72 -1.90 18.38
CA THR A 340 -11.70 -2.83 18.93
C THR A 340 -13.06 -2.18 18.87
N THR A 341 -14.02 -2.82 18.23
CA THR A 341 -15.39 -2.31 18.11
C THR A 341 -16.26 -2.97 19.17
N LYS A 342 -16.92 -2.15 20.00
CA LYS A 342 -17.89 -2.62 20.99
C LYS A 342 -19.16 -3.15 20.33
N ILE A 343 -19.62 -2.48 19.27
CA ILE A 343 -20.86 -2.82 18.55
C ILE A 343 -20.73 -4.16 17.83
N ARG A 344 -19.59 -4.40 17.16
CA ARG A 344 -19.33 -5.66 16.42
C ARG A 344 -18.66 -6.74 17.29
N ASN A 345 -18.36 -6.41 18.55
CA ASN A 345 -17.72 -7.28 19.54
C ASN A 345 -16.52 -8.08 19.00
N ARG A 346 -15.62 -7.40 18.27
CA ARG A 346 -14.47 -8.00 17.58
C ARG A 346 -13.26 -7.07 17.56
N THR A 347 -12.08 -7.64 17.33
CA THR A 347 -10.86 -6.87 17.03
C THR A 347 -10.70 -6.73 15.53
N GLU A 348 -10.27 -5.55 15.09
CA GLU A 348 -10.02 -5.22 13.69
C GLU A 348 -8.60 -4.70 13.53
N LYS A 349 -7.96 -5.10 12.43
CA LYS A 349 -6.65 -4.58 12.06
C LYS A 349 -6.61 -4.27 10.57
N VAL A 350 -5.98 -3.16 10.25
CA VAL A 350 -5.82 -2.65 8.89
C VAL A 350 -4.33 -2.54 8.62
N TYR A 351 -3.93 -2.96 7.43
CA TYR A 351 -2.60 -2.74 6.91
C TYR A 351 -2.69 -2.09 5.54
N VAL A 352 -2.10 -0.90 5.42
CA VAL A 352 -1.91 -0.21 4.14
C VAL A 352 -0.42 -0.21 3.85
N ALA A 353 -0.02 -0.62 2.65
CA ALA A 353 1.37 -0.59 2.25
C ALA A 353 1.58 -0.40 0.76
N LEU A 354 2.73 0.16 0.41
CA LEU A 354 3.33 0.06 -0.91
C LEU A 354 4.67 -0.64 -0.75
N ILE A 355 4.85 -1.70 -1.53
CA ILE A 355 6.05 -2.54 -1.54
C ILE A 355 6.65 -2.45 -2.94
N GLN A 356 7.90 -2.04 -3.02
CA GLN A 356 8.69 -2.03 -4.25
C GLN A 356 10.05 -2.64 -3.97
N PHE A 357 10.54 -3.48 -4.87
CA PHE A 357 11.90 -4.01 -4.81
C PHE A 357 12.39 -4.42 -6.20
N VAL A 358 13.70 -4.56 -6.33
CA VAL A 358 14.35 -5.15 -7.49
C VAL A 358 14.92 -6.51 -7.10
N LYS A 359 14.65 -7.53 -7.90
CA LYS A 359 15.30 -8.83 -7.77
C LYS A 359 15.65 -9.34 -9.17
N ASN A 360 16.89 -9.77 -9.38
CA ASN A 360 17.35 -10.26 -10.68
C ASN A 360 17.01 -9.29 -11.84
N ASN A 361 17.27 -7.99 -11.64
CA ASN A 361 16.94 -6.92 -12.59
C ASN A 361 15.44 -6.78 -12.92
N GLN A 362 14.55 -7.33 -12.10
CA GLN A 362 13.11 -7.20 -12.23
C GLN A 362 12.56 -6.28 -11.15
N LEU A 363 11.98 -5.14 -11.55
CA LEU A 363 11.26 -4.24 -10.66
C LEU A 363 9.87 -4.78 -10.38
N VAL A 364 9.61 -5.13 -9.12
CA VAL A 364 8.29 -5.50 -8.60
C VAL A 364 7.74 -4.33 -7.82
N THR A 365 6.50 -3.95 -8.08
CA THR A 365 5.83 -2.92 -7.29
C THR A 365 4.34 -3.16 -7.16
N LEU A 366 3.82 -2.97 -5.95
CA LEU A 366 2.42 -3.16 -5.64
C LEU A 366 2.01 -2.34 -4.41
N ALA A 367 0.76 -1.88 -4.41
CA ALA A 367 0.10 -1.25 -3.28
C ALA A 367 -1.00 -2.18 -2.76
N ILE A 368 -1.19 -2.22 -1.43
CA ILE A 368 -2.13 -3.11 -0.76
C ILE A 368 -2.84 -2.33 0.34
N THR A 369 -4.14 -2.58 0.52
CA THR A 369 -4.84 -2.40 1.77
C THR A 369 -5.59 -3.66 2.14
N LEU A 370 -5.35 -4.20 3.34
CA LEU A 370 -6.09 -5.32 3.92
C LEU A 370 -6.74 -4.89 5.23
N LYS A 371 -8.01 -5.26 5.44
CA LYS A 371 -8.71 -5.15 6.72
C LYS A 371 -9.14 -6.54 7.17
N GLY A 372 -8.60 -6.95 8.31
CA GLY A 372 -8.94 -8.20 8.98
C GLY A 372 -9.82 -7.97 10.21
N ALA A 373 -10.67 -8.94 10.53
CA ALA A 373 -11.46 -8.95 11.76
C ALA A 373 -11.58 -10.36 12.36
N ILE A 374 -11.37 -10.48 13.67
CA ILE A 374 -11.51 -11.75 14.42
C ILE A 374 -12.24 -11.49 15.74
N ALA A 375 -13.07 -12.46 16.15
CA ALA A 375 -13.67 -12.52 17.48
C ALA A 375 -13.50 -13.93 18.06
N THR A 376 -12.78 -14.07 19.17
CA THR A 376 -12.62 -15.38 19.85
C THR A 376 -13.78 -15.65 20.81
N GLN A 377 -13.99 -16.93 21.13
CA GLN A 377 -14.96 -17.36 22.14
C GLN A 377 -14.28 -18.32 23.15
N PRO A 378 -14.11 -17.93 24.42
CA PRO A 378 -14.40 -16.61 25.01
C PRO A 378 -13.52 -15.49 24.41
N ARG A 379 -13.96 -14.24 24.58
CA ARG A 379 -13.27 -13.07 23.99
C ARG A 379 -11.92 -12.84 24.68
N ASP A 380 -10.85 -12.82 23.89
CA ASP A 380 -9.49 -12.53 24.32
C ASP A 380 -8.83 -11.59 23.30
N LEU A 381 -8.78 -10.30 23.65
CA LEU A 381 -8.28 -9.24 22.78
C LEU A 381 -6.80 -9.44 22.42
N LYS A 382 -6.01 -10.00 23.34
CA LYS A 382 -4.58 -10.25 23.09
C LYS A 382 -4.42 -11.35 22.06
N GLN A 383 -5.18 -12.44 22.23
CA GLN A 383 -5.16 -13.56 21.31
C GLN A 383 -5.72 -13.17 19.93
N GLU A 384 -6.79 -12.39 19.87
CA GLU A 384 -7.33 -11.83 18.63
C GLU A 384 -6.29 -10.98 17.88
N ALA A 385 -5.55 -10.13 18.59
CA ALA A 385 -4.50 -9.30 17.99
C ALA A 385 -3.33 -10.13 17.43
N ILE A 386 -2.90 -11.18 18.14
CA ILE A 386 -1.85 -12.10 17.69
C ILE A 386 -2.30 -12.83 16.42
N GLN A 387 -3.51 -13.40 16.42
CA GLN A 387 -4.07 -14.10 15.25
C GLN A 387 -4.22 -13.18 14.05
N LEU A 388 -4.71 -11.95 14.24
CA LEU A 388 -4.84 -10.97 13.16
C LEU A 388 -3.47 -10.55 12.59
N ASN A 389 -2.46 -10.39 13.43
CA ASN A 389 -1.10 -10.10 12.95
C ASN A 389 -0.56 -11.24 12.08
N ALA A 390 -0.65 -12.48 12.57
CA ALA A 390 -0.23 -13.66 11.82
C ALA A 390 -1.03 -13.81 10.51
N ARG A 391 -2.33 -13.53 10.57
CA ARG A 391 -3.20 -13.56 9.41
C ARG A 391 -2.76 -12.54 8.37
N LEU A 392 -2.66 -11.26 8.72
CA LEU A 392 -2.24 -10.21 7.78
C LEU A 392 -0.86 -10.51 7.18
N ALA A 393 0.11 -10.95 7.98
CA ALA A 393 1.42 -11.35 7.48
C ALA A 393 1.33 -12.49 6.45
N THR A 394 0.54 -13.52 6.73
CA THR A 394 0.31 -14.66 5.82
C THR A 394 -0.27 -14.21 4.49
N GLU A 395 -1.29 -13.36 4.54
CA GLU A 395 -2.00 -12.90 3.36
C GLU A 395 -1.14 -11.94 2.52
N VAL A 396 -0.35 -11.06 3.14
CA VAL A 396 0.66 -10.25 2.44
C VAL A 396 1.71 -11.15 1.78
N THR A 397 2.15 -12.21 2.46
CA THR A 397 3.11 -13.19 1.91
C THR A 397 2.56 -13.87 0.66
N GLU A 398 1.32 -14.35 0.70
CA GLU A 398 0.71 -14.98 -0.48
C GLU A 398 0.51 -13.98 -1.64
N ILE A 399 0.11 -12.73 -1.34
CA ILE A 399 -0.03 -11.69 -2.37
C ILE A 399 1.32 -11.45 -3.07
N ILE A 400 2.43 -11.31 -2.32
CA ILE A 400 3.75 -11.14 -2.92
C ILE A 400 4.13 -12.39 -3.72
N TRP A 401 3.96 -13.58 -3.14
CA TRP A 401 4.27 -14.86 -3.77
C TRP A 401 3.58 -15.04 -5.13
N ARG A 402 2.27 -14.80 -5.20
CA ARG A 402 1.46 -14.94 -6.43
C ARG A 402 1.87 -13.97 -7.52
N ASN A 403 2.33 -12.79 -7.15
CA ASN A 403 2.67 -11.72 -8.09
C ASN A 403 4.16 -11.66 -8.46
N TRP A 404 5.00 -12.38 -7.72
CA TRP A 404 6.42 -12.57 -8.01
C TRP A 404 6.70 -13.89 -8.73
N GLU A 405 6.36 -15.04 -8.13
CA GLU A 405 6.92 -16.34 -8.50
C GLU A 405 6.19 -17.00 -9.67
N MET A 406 4.88 -16.76 -9.82
CA MET A 406 4.07 -17.45 -10.83
C MET A 406 4.20 -16.91 -12.27
N ARG A 407 5.00 -15.86 -12.49
CA ARG A 407 5.20 -15.25 -13.82
C ARG A 407 6.66 -15.14 -14.26
N SER A 408 7.62 -15.54 -13.43
CA SER A 408 9.00 -15.71 -13.91
C SER A 408 9.07 -17.03 -14.69
N PRO A 409 9.36 -17.03 -16.00
CA PRO A 409 9.74 -18.28 -16.65
C PRO A 409 10.97 -18.81 -15.91
N VAL A 410 10.88 -20.05 -15.43
CA VAL A 410 12.07 -20.80 -15.03
C VAL A 410 13.04 -20.71 -16.21
N LEU A 411 14.12 -19.95 -16.04
CA LEU A 411 15.19 -19.82 -17.04
C LEU A 411 15.95 -21.14 -17.16
#